data_AF-A0A2R3ZQ15-F1
#
_entry.id   AF-A0A2R3ZQ15-F1
#
_cell.length_a   1.000
_cell.length_b   1.000
_cell.length_c   1.000
_cell.angle_alpha   90.00
_cell.angle_beta   90.00
_cell.angle_gamma   90.00
#
_symmetry.space_group_name_H-M   'P 1'
#
loop_
_entity.id
_entity.type
_entity.pdbx_description
1 polymer ?
#
loop_
_entity_poly.entity_id
_entity_poly.type
_entity_poly.pdbx_seq_one_letter_code
_entity_poly.pdbx_strand_id
1 'polypeptide(L)'
;MSTPTLTRQDVAEEVARLLGRVPEDLPEDENLVLMGLGSLEVMQLVNQWRRRGIEVDFGALVASPTLGGWWAQLVPESEGPR
;
A
#
# COMPACT_ATOMS: atom_id res chain seq x y z
N MET A 1 -19.45 5.07 13.15
CA MET A 1 -18.81 5.25 11.84
C MET A 1 -17.90 4.04 11.64
N SER A 2 -18.16 3.21 10.64
CA SER A 2 -17.37 2.00 10.38
C SER A 2 -15.95 2.41 10.02
N THR A 3 -14.96 1.98 10.80
CA THR A 3 -13.54 2.13 10.45
C THR A 3 -13.29 1.40 9.13
N PRO A 4 -12.88 2.09 8.07
CA PRO A 4 -12.56 1.43 6.80
C PRO A 4 -11.30 0.60 7.00
N THR A 5 -11.44 -0.72 7.05
CA THR A 5 -10.32 -1.65 7.02
C THR A 5 -9.80 -1.73 5.60
N LEU A 6 -8.54 -1.35 5.38
CA LEU A 6 -7.87 -1.55 4.09
C LEU A 6 -7.49 -3.03 3.98
N THR A 7 -7.92 -3.70 2.92
CA THR A 7 -7.51 -5.08 2.63
C THR A 7 -6.31 -5.11 1.68
N ARG A 8 -5.64 -6.25 1.62
CA ARG A 8 -4.52 -6.46 0.69
C ARG A 8 -4.95 -6.29 -0.76
N GLN A 9 -6.18 -6.71 -1.07
CA GLN A 9 -6.77 -6.56 -2.39
C GLN A 9 -7.02 -5.08 -2.71
N ASP A 10 -7.51 -4.28 -1.75
CA ASP A 10 -7.68 -2.82 -1.97
C ASP A 10 -6.36 -2.14 -2.32
N VAL A 11 -5.27 -2.49 -1.60
CA VAL A 11 -3.93 -1.95 -1.90
C VAL A 11 -3.50 -2.33 -3.32
N ALA A 12 -3.64 -3.59 -3.69
CA ALA A 12 -3.27 -4.08 -5.02
C ALA A 12 -4.09 -3.41 -6.12
N GLU A 13 -5.40 -3.25 -5.94
CA GLU A 13 -6.31 -2.58 -6.88
C GLU A 13 -5.94 -1.10 -7.06
N GLU A 14 -5.68 -0.39 -5.96
CA GLU A 14 -5.31 1.02 -6.01
C GLU A 14 -3.97 1.25 -6.70
N VAL A 15 -2.98 0.38 -6.44
CA VAL A 15 -1.68 0.42 -7.11
C VAL A 15 -1.81 0.07 -8.59
N ALA A 16 -2.55 -0.99 -8.93
CA ALA A 16 -2.75 -1.41 -10.31
C ALA A 16 -3.43 -0.32 -11.14
N ARG A 17 -4.41 0.37 -10.55
CA ARG A 17 -5.08 1.51 -11.19
C ARG A 17 -4.11 2.64 -11.53
N LEU A 18 -3.12 2.91 -10.68
CA LEU A 18 -2.10 3.94 -10.93
C LEU A 18 -1.08 3.51 -11.98
N LEU A 19 -0.77 2.21 -12.05
CA LEU A 19 0.11 1.63 -13.07
C LEU A 19 -0.59 1.33 -14.40
N GLY A 20 -1.91 1.46 -14.47
CA GLY A 20 -2.71 1.07 -15.64
C GLY A 20 -2.70 -0.44 -15.90
N ARG A 21 -2.62 -1.25 -14.84
CA ARG A 21 -2.57 -2.73 -14.87
C ARG A 21 -3.74 -3.33 -14.10
N VAL A 22 -3.83 -4.66 -14.11
CA VAL A 22 -4.72 -5.42 -13.22
C VAL A 22 -3.96 -5.85 -11.95
N PRO A 23 -4.63 -6.00 -10.80
CA PRO A 23 -3.97 -6.40 -9.55
C PRO A 23 -3.32 -7.79 -9.63
N GLU A 24 -3.83 -8.66 -10.51
CA GLU A 24 -3.30 -10.00 -10.79
C GLU A 24 -1.90 -9.96 -11.45
N ASP A 25 -1.57 -8.87 -12.14
CA ASP A 25 -0.28 -8.64 -12.80
C ASP A 25 0.75 -7.98 -11.87
N LEU A 26 0.44 -7.80 -10.58
CA LEU A 26 1.34 -7.21 -9.60
C LEU A 26 1.90 -8.31 -8.68
N PRO A 27 3.16 -8.72 -8.87
CA PRO A 27 3.80 -9.68 -7.97
C PRO A 27 4.00 -9.06 -6.58
N GLU A 28 3.89 -9.90 -5.56
CA GLU A 28 3.94 -9.43 -4.16
C GLU A 28 5.31 -8.85 -3.78
N ASP A 29 6.37 -9.41 -4.34
CA ASP A 29 7.77 -9.10 -4.06
C ASP A 29 8.40 -8.17 -5.09
N GLU A 30 7.65 -7.75 -6.12
CA GLU A 30 8.20 -6.92 -7.18
C GLU A 30 8.20 -5.44 -6.81
N ASN A 31 9.25 -4.75 -7.23
CA ASN A 31 9.44 -3.35 -6.96
C ASN A 31 8.49 -2.51 -7.83
N LEU A 32 7.45 -1.98 -7.20
CA LEU A 32 6.42 -1.13 -7.79
C LEU A 32 7.02 0.11 -8.47
N VAL A 33 8.10 0.68 -7.93
CA VAL A 33 8.78 1.84 -8.53
C VAL A 33 9.45 1.46 -9.84
N LEU A 34 10.07 0.26 -9.92
CA LEU A 34 10.61 -0.26 -11.19
C LEU A 34 9.51 -0.57 -12.20
N MET A 35 8.30 -0.90 -11.72
CA MET A 35 7.12 -1.10 -12.56
C MET A 35 6.51 0.21 -13.07
N GLY A 36 6.96 1.37 -12.58
CA GLY A 36 6.53 2.69 -13.02
C GLY A 36 5.78 3.51 -11.95
N LEU A 37 5.69 3.03 -10.71
CA LEU A 37 5.01 3.75 -9.63
C LEU A 37 5.92 4.88 -9.12
N GLY A 38 5.66 6.10 -9.56
CA GLY A 38 6.42 7.27 -9.16
C GLY A 38 6.16 7.72 -7.71
N SER A 39 7.03 8.58 -7.19
CA SER A 39 6.89 9.15 -5.85
C SER A 39 5.59 9.94 -5.67
N LEU A 40 5.10 10.58 -6.74
CA LEU A 40 3.86 11.37 -6.69
C LEU A 40 2.64 10.46 -6.46
N GLU A 41 2.62 9.31 -7.10
CA GLU A 41 1.60 8.27 -7.00
C GLU A 41 1.60 7.67 -5.60
N VAL A 42 2.78 7.35 -5.06
CA VAL A 42 2.93 6.91 -3.66
C VAL A 42 2.42 7.99 -2.70
N MET A 43 2.76 9.26 -2.90
CA MET A 43 2.24 10.37 -2.07
C MET A 43 0.72 10.50 -2.15
N GLN A 44 0.11 10.27 -3.32
CA GLN A 44 -1.34 10.29 -3.48
C GLN A 44 -2.01 9.16 -2.68
N LEU A 45 -1.46 7.95 -2.73
CA LEU A 45 -1.95 6.80 -1.95
C LEU A 45 -1.86 7.06 -0.44
N VAL A 46 -0.68 7.50 0.03
CA VAL A 46 -0.45 7.84 1.44
C VAL A 46 -1.47 8.87 1.93
N ASN A 47 -1.69 9.94 1.18
CA ASN A 47 -2.68 10.95 1.53
C ASN A 47 -4.11 10.40 1.54
N GLN A 48 -4.43 9.50 0.61
CA GLN A 48 -5.75 8.88 0.53
C GLN A 48 -6.02 7.96 1.72
N TRP A 49 -5.06 7.10 2.08
CA TRP A 49 -5.18 6.21 3.23
C TRP A 49 -5.25 6.98 4.55
N ARG A 50 -4.44 8.02 4.72
CA ARG A 50 -4.51 8.92 5.89
C ARG A 50 -5.88 9.60 6.03
N ARG A 51 -6.50 10.01 4.92
CA ARG A 51 -7.87 10.57 4.92
C ARG A 51 -8.93 9.55 5.32
N ARG A 52 -8.68 8.25 5.08
CA ARG A 52 -9.53 7.15 5.55
C ARG A 52 -9.28 6.79 7.03
N GLY A 53 -8.31 7.43 7.69
CA GLY A 53 -7.92 7.15 9.07
C GLY A 53 -6.87 6.05 9.21
N ILE A 54 -6.21 5.65 8.12
CA ILE A 54 -5.16 4.63 8.12
C ILE A 54 -3.82 5.31 8.36
N GLU A 55 -3.09 4.86 9.37
CA GLU A 55 -1.73 5.31 9.62
C GLU A 55 -0.77 4.64 8.64
N VAL A 56 -0.06 5.45 7.88
CA VAL A 56 0.93 4.98 6.91
C VAL A 56 2.07 5.98 6.81
N ASP A 57 3.29 5.47 6.76
CA ASP A 57 4.49 6.27 6.58
C ASP A 57 5.03 6.17 5.15
N PHE A 58 5.21 7.32 4.51
CA PHE A 58 5.75 7.36 3.15
C PHE A 58 7.17 6.79 3.08
N GLY A 59 8.01 7.09 4.06
CA GLY A 59 9.38 6.60 4.15
C GLY A 59 9.44 5.07 4.17
N ALA A 60 8.56 4.45 4.97
CA ALA A 60 8.40 3.01 5.03
C ALA A 60 7.97 2.40 3.68
N LEU A 61 7.02 3.01 2.98
CA LEU A 61 6.57 2.54 1.67
C LEU A 61 7.67 2.62 0.61
N VAL A 62 8.43 3.71 0.56
CA VAL A 62 9.52 3.84 -0.42
C VAL A 62 10.75 3.00 -0.07
N ALA A 63 10.96 2.67 1.21
CA ALA A 63 12.02 1.78 1.64
C ALA A 63 11.77 0.31 1.23
N SER A 64 10.51 -0.11 1.18
CA SER A 64 10.09 -1.44 0.71
C SER A 64 8.97 -1.30 -0.32
N PRO A 65 9.28 -0.88 -1.56
CA PRO A 65 8.30 -0.53 -2.58
C PRO A 65 7.67 -1.77 -3.24
N THR A 66 7.22 -2.73 -2.45
CA THR A 66 6.59 -3.98 -2.91
C THR A 66 5.22 -4.12 -2.25
N LEU A 67 4.27 -4.82 -2.88
CA LEU A 67 2.94 -5.03 -2.29
C LEU A 67 3.03 -5.76 -0.94
N GLY A 68 3.91 -6.76 -0.82
CA GLY A 68 4.17 -7.46 0.42
C GLY A 68 4.75 -6.54 1.51
N GLY A 69 5.73 -5.71 1.15
CA GLY A 69 6.32 -4.74 2.06
C GLY A 69 5.30 -3.71 2.55
N TRP A 70 4.48 -3.18 1.65
CA TRP A 70 3.43 -2.21 1.99
C TRP A 70 2.38 -2.81 2.91
N TRP A 71 1.93 -4.04 2.62
CA TRP A 71 0.96 -4.74 3.46
C TRP A 71 1.48 -4.94 4.89
N ALA A 72 2.75 -5.30 5.05
CA ALA A 72 3.39 -5.44 6.36
C ALA A 72 3.47 -4.13 7.16
N GLN A 73 3.46 -2.97 6.48
CA GLN A 73 3.44 -1.65 7.15
C GLN A 73 2.01 -1.19 7.49
N LEU A 74 1.03 -1.61 6.70
CA LEU A 74 -0.38 -1.17 6.81
C LEU A 74 -1.18 -2.00 7.80
N VAL A 75 -0.80 -3.26 8.02
CA VAL A 75 -1.35 -4.08 9.09
C VAL A 75 -0.46 -3.89 10.32
N PRO A 76 -0.88 -3.09 11.32
CA PRO A 76 -0.23 -3.17 12.62
C PRO A 76 -0.39 -4.61 13.09
N GLU A 77 0.73 -5.26 13.43
CA GLU A 77 0.70 -6.51 14.18
C GLU A 77 -0.21 -6.28 15.38
N SER A 78 -1.44 -6.79 15.29
CA SER A 78 -2.42 -6.67 16.35
C SER A 78 -1.92 -7.56 17.46
N GLU A 79 -1.26 -6.93 18.45
CA GLU A 79 -0.87 -7.50 19.74
C GLU A 79 -0.40 -8.97 19.68
N GLY A 80 0.91 -9.18 19.51
CA GLY A 80 1.53 -10.34 20.15
C GLY A 80 1.24 -10.29 21.65
N PRO A 81 0.87 -11.43 22.30
CA PRO A 81 0.40 -11.43 23.68
C PRO A 81 1.47 -10.87 24.62
N ARG A 82 1.08 -9.92 25.48
CA ARG A 82 1.89 -9.49 26.64
C ARG A 82 2.22 -10.66 27.56
#